data_AF-A0A0B8QC17-F1
#
_entry.id   AF-A0A0B8QC17-F1
#
_cell.length_a   1.000
_cell.length_b   1.000
_cell.length_c   1.000
_cell.angle_alpha   90.00
_cell.angle_beta   90.00
_cell.angle_gamma   90.00
#
_symmetry.space_group_name_H-M   'P 1'
#
loop_
_entity.id
_entity.type
_entity.pdbx_description
1 polymer ?
#
loop_
_entity_poly.entity_id
_entity_poly.type
_entity_poly.pdbx_seq_one_letter_code
_entity_poly.pdbx_strand_id
1 'polypeptide(L)'
;MHNADTWVDLAKRLEDLGCHSLCIKDMSGLLKPYEAEELITRIKESCDVPLALHCHATTGLSTATAVKAVEAGVDILDTAISSMSCTYGHTPTETVVAMLEALSVIPS
;
A
#
# COMPACT_ATOMS: atom_id res chain seq x y z
N MET A 1 -3.66 6.21 -20.77
CA MET A 1 -3.77 7.23 -19.69
C MET A 1 -3.82 6.46 -18.38
N HIS A 2 -3.14 6.92 -17.32
CA HIS A 2 -3.16 6.24 -16.01
C HIS A 2 -4.29 6.82 -15.15
N ASN A 3 -5.23 5.98 -14.75
CA ASN A 3 -6.30 6.30 -13.80
C ASN A 3 -6.72 5.05 -13.02
N ALA A 4 -7.56 5.20 -12.00
CA ALA A 4 -7.99 4.09 -11.16
C ALA A 4 -8.63 2.93 -11.95
N ASP A 5 -9.46 3.22 -12.95
CA ASP A 5 -10.10 2.18 -13.79
C ASP A 5 -9.04 1.30 -14.48
N THR A 6 -8.04 1.93 -15.11
CA THR A 6 -6.98 1.18 -15.79
C THR A 6 -6.14 0.30 -14.88
N TRP A 7 -6.01 0.68 -13.60
CA TRP A 7 -5.26 -0.10 -12.61
C TRP A 7 -6.07 -1.28 -12.07
N VAL A 8 -7.38 -1.08 -11.84
CA VAL A 8 -8.29 -2.16 -11.43
C VAL A 8 -8.40 -3.22 -12.52
N ASP A 9 -8.53 -2.80 -13.79
CA ASP A 9 -8.53 -3.72 -14.93
C ASP A 9 -7.23 -4.52 -15.03
N LEU A 10 -6.08 -3.88 -14.77
CA LEU A 10 -4.78 -4.55 -14.75
C LEU A 10 -4.70 -5.56 -13.61
N ALA A 11 -5.13 -5.19 -12.40
CA ALA A 11 -5.16 -6.07 -11.25
C ALA A 11 -5.97 -7.34 -11.53
N LYS A 12 -7.17 -7.19 -12.12
CA LYS A 12 -8.04 -8.30 -12.44
C LYS A 12 -7.46 -9.22 -13.52
N ARG A 13 -6.84 -8.65 -14.55
CA ARG A 13 -6.12 -9.41 -15.57
C ARG A 13 -4.94 -10.20 -15.00
N LEU A 14 -4.23 -9.65 -14.02
CA LEU A 14 -3.12 -10.37 -13.37
C LEU A 14 -3.63 -11.52 -12.51
N GLU A 15 -4.76 -11.35 -11.83
CA GLU A 15 -5.44 -12.42 -11.10
C GLU A 15 -5.95 -13.53 -12.03
N ASP A 16 -6.57 -13.18 -13.16
CA ASP A 16 -7.04 -14.15 -14.17
C ASP A 16 -5.88 -14.98 -14.77
N LEU A 17 -4.66 -14.44 -14.76
CA LEU A 17 -3.43 -15.15 -15.16
C LEU A 17 -2.90 -16.10 -14.07
N GLY A 18 -3.52 -16.12 -12.88
CA GLY A 18 -3.19 -17.01 -11.79
C GLY A 18 -2.15 -16.47 -10.81
N CYS A 19 -2.06 -15.14 -10.62
CA CYS A 19 -1.21 -14.60 -9.55
C CYS A 19 -1.75 -14.99 -8.17
N HIS A 20 -0.86 -15.21 -7.20
CA HIS A 20 -1.25 -15.53 -5.81
C HIS A 20 -1.36 -14.30 -4.91
N SER A 21 -0.86 -13.15 -5.39
CA SER A 21 -0.92 -11.86 -4.71
C SER A 21 -0.62 -10.74 -5.73
N LEU A 22 -1.02 -9.53 -5.38
CA LEU A 22 -0.79 -8.31 -6.15
C LEU A 22 0.05 -7.33 -5.35
N CYS A 23 0.80 -6.47 -6.03
CA CYS A 23 1.56 -5.40 -5.39
C CYS A 23 1.38 -4.08 -6.14
N ILE A 24 0.95 -3.04 -5.42
CA ILE A 24 1.05 -1.65 -5.86
C ILE A 24 2.48 -1.19 -5.55
N LYS A 25 3.29 -1.01 -6.60
CA LYS A 25 4.69 -0.59 -6.47
C LYS A 25 4.88 0.87 -6.91
N ASP A 26 4.92 1.77 -5.93
CA ASP A 26 5.27 3.17 -6.09
C ASP A 26 6.77 3.38 -5.80
N MET A 27 7.57 3.29 -6.85
CA MET A 27 9.02 3.47 -6.79
C MET A 27 9.45 4.92 -6.54
N SER A 28 8.58 5.90 -6.82
CA SER A 28 8.94 7.32 -6.78
C SER A 28 8.38 8.04 -5.55
N GLY A 29 7.52 7.38 -4.78
CA GLY A 29 6.82 7.99 -3.65
C GLY A 29 5.78 9.02 -4.09
N LEU A 30 5.16 8.84 -5.26
CA LEU A 30 4.21 9.82 -5.82
C LEU A 30 2.76 9.51 -5.46
N LEU A 31 2.46 8.30 -4.98
CA LEU A 31 1.11 7.90 -4.66
C LEU A 31 0.60 8.73 -3.48
N LYS A 32 -0.46 9.52 -3.69
CA LYS A 32 -1.04 10.34 -2.63
C LYS A 32 -1.91 9.49 -1.72
N PRO A 33 -2.07 9.84 -0.44
CA PRO A 33 -2.80 9.01 0.53
C PRO A 33 -4.25 8.71 0.13
N TYR A 34 -5.01 9.72 -0.30
CA TYR A 34 -6.40 9.52 -0.71
C TYR A 34 -6.55 8.81 -2.07
N GLU A 35 -5.56 8.95 -2.97
CA GLU A 35 -5.53 8.19 -4.22
C GLU A 35 -5.23 6.70 -3.93
N ALA A 36 -4.40 6.41 -2.92
CA ALA A 36 -4.17 5.04 -2.45
C ALA A 36 -5.43 4.43 -1.83
N GLU A 37 -6.13 5.17 -0.98
CA GLU A 37 -7.39 4.72 -0.35
C GLU A 37 -8.43 4.35 -1.41
N GLU A 38 -8.65 5.20 -2.42
CA GLU A 38 -9.55 4.91 -3.54
C GLU A 38 -9.10 3.66 -4.32
N LEU A 39 -7.84 3.63 -4.73
CA LEU A 39 -7.31 2.55 -5.57
C LEU A 39 -7.36 1.20 -4.87
N ILE A 40 -6.93 1.14 -3.62
CA ILE A 40 -6.89 -0.09 -2.81
C ILE A 40 -8.31 -0.60 -2.58
N THR A 41 -9.24 0.26 -2.19
CA THR A 41 -10.65 -0.11 -2.01
C THR A 41 -11.20 -0.77 -3.27
N ARG A 42 -11.01 -0.12 -4.43
CA ARG A 42 -11.52 -0.63 -5.70
C ARG A 42 -10.85 -1.93 -6.14
N ILE A 43 -9.55 -2.10 -5.91
CA ILE A 43 -8.86 -3.37 -6.18
C ILE A 43 -9.38 -4.48 -5.27
N LYS A 44 -9.57 -4.22 -3.97
CA LYS A 44 -10.08 -5.19 -2.99
C LYS A 44 -11.53 -5.57 -3.22
N GLU A 45 -12.35 -4.66 -3.76
CA GLU A 45 -13.72 -4.98 -4.22
C GLU A 45 -13.71 -5.85 -5.48
N SER A 46 -12.66 -5.71 -6.29
CA SER A 46 -12.59 -6.37 -7.59
C SER A 46 -11.86 -7.69 -7.52
N CYS A 47 -10.83 -7.88 -6.71
CA CYS A 47 -9.93 -9.06 -6.69
C CYS A 47 -9.96 -9.77 -5.33
N ASP A 48 -9.77 -11.09 -5.34
CA ASP A 48 -9.82 -11.95 -4.15
C ASP A 48 -8.43 -12.32 -3.59
N VAL A 49 -7.36 -12.02 -4.33
CA VAL A 49 -5.97 -12.27 -3.90
C VAL A 49 -5.42 -11.18 -2.95
N PRO A 50 -4.48 -11.52 -2.04
CA PRO A 50 -3.83 -10.54 -1.17
C PRO A 50 -3.16 -9.40 -1.93
N LEU A 51 -3.29 -8.18 -1.40
CA LEU A 51 -2.74 -6.95 -1.97
C LEU A 51 -1.66 -6.36 -1.05
N ALA A 52 -0.48 -6.14 -1.63
CA ALA A 52 0.65 -5.49 -1.00
C ALA A 52 0.82 -4.05 -1.49
N LEU A 53 1.31 -3.16 -0.62
CA LEU A 53 1.75 -1.82 -0.99
C LEU A 53 3.25 -1.64 -0.69
N HIS A 54 3.98 -1.25 -1.73
CA HIS A 54 5.38 -0.85 -1.67
C HIS A 54 5.51 0.61 -2.10
N CYS A 55 5.85 1.51 -1.18
CA CYS A 55 5.92 2.95 -1.44
C CYS A 55 7.18 3.57 -0.84
N HIS A 56 7.91 4.34 -1.66
CA HIS A 56 9.12 5.05 -1.24
C HIS A 56 8.78 6.35 -0.49
N ALA A 57 9.59 6.68 0.52
CA ALA A 57 9.46 7.86 1.36
C ALA A 57 10.04 9.15 0.75
N THR A 58 10.39 9.15 -0.54
CA THR A 58 11.20 10.20 -1.18
C THR A 58 10.55 11.57 -1.13
N THR A 59 9.21 11.61 -1.21
CA THR A 59 8.40 12.83 -1.12
C THR A 59 7.90 13.11 0.30
N GLY A 60 8.13 12.19 1.25
CA GLY A 60 7.54 12.21 2.59
C GLY A 60 6.08 11.73 2.65
N LEU A 61 5.48 11.32 1.53
CA LEU A 61 4.06 10.91 1.48
C LEU A 61 3.80 9.46 1.94
N SER A 62 4.81 8.59 1.91
CA SER A 62 4.64 7.15 2.14
C SER A 62 4.03 6.81 3.49
N THR A 63 4.32 7.58 4.54
CA THR A 63 3.79 7.34 5.90
C THR A 63 2.28 7.53 5.93
N ALA A 64 1.79 8.67 5.43
CA ALA A 64 0.36 8.94 5.37
C ALA A 64 -0.36 7.97 4.40
N THR A 65 0.32 7.62 3.32
CA THR A 65 -0.19 6.65 2.32
C THR A 65 -0.32 5.25 2.92
N ALA A 66 0.62 4.82 3.76
CA ALA A 66 0.54 3.54 4.45
C ALA A 66 -0.65 3.47 5.42
N VAL A 67 -0.91 4.53 6.19
CA VAL A 67 -2.09 4.59 7.09
C VAL A 67 -3.38 4.47 6.28
N LYS A 68 -3.51 5.26 5.21
CA LYS A 68 -4.68 5.22 4.33
C LYS A 68 -4.87 3.89 3.61
N ALA A 69 -3.78 3.23 3.24
CA ALA A 69 -3.80 1.91 2.66
C ALA A 69 -4.33 0.85 3.64
N VAL A 70 -3.94 0.93 4.93
CA VAL A 70 -4.44 0.03 5.97
C VAL A 70 -5.93 0.26 6.24
N GLU A 71 -6.36 1.51 6.31
CA GLU A 71 -7.78 1.86 6.44
C GLU A 71 -8.62 1.32 5.27
N ALA A 72 -8.05 1.28 4.06
CA ALA A 72 -8.67 0.71 2.86
C ALA A 72 -8.59 -0.83 2.76
N GLY A 73 -7.93 -1.50 3.71
CA GLY A 73 -7.86 -2.97 3.76
C GLY A 73 -6.72 -3.60 2.94
N VAL A 74 -5.59 -2.90 2.77
CA VAL A 74 -4.37 -3.53 2.24
C VAL A 74 -3.90 -4.66 3.17
N ASP A 75 -3.43 -5.77 2.61
CA ASP A 75 -3.06 -6.95 3.40
C ASP A 75 -1.60 -6.92 3.86
N ILE A 76 -0.71 -6.32 3.04
CA ILE A 76 0.74 -6.31 3.27
C ILE A 76 1.30 -4.90 3.03
N LEU A 77 2.16 -4.43 3.95
CA LEU A 77 2.90 -3.17 3.81
C LEU A 77 4.40 -3.41 3.86
N ASP A 78 5.12 -2.90 2.86
CA ASP A 78 6.58 -2.84 2.91
C ASP A 78 7.03 -1.62 3.74
N THR A 79 7.94 -1.88 4.68
CA THR A 79 8.54 -0.88 5.56
C THR A 79 10.04 -1.13 5.70
N ALA A 80 10.76 -0.20 6.31
CA ALA A 80 12.17 -0.35 6.63
C ALA A 80 12.39 -0.18 8.14
N ILE A 81 13.35 -0.92 8.71
CA ILE A 81 13.78 -0.71 10.11
C ILE A 81 14.15 0.77 10.30
N SER A 82 13.73 1.39 11.40
CA SER A 82 13.77 2.84 11.58
C SER A 82 15.11 3.50 11.25
N SER A 83 16.22 2.89 11.66
CA SER A 83 17.58 3.39 11.41
C SER A 83 18.01 3.37 9.94
N MET A 84 17.28 2.65 9.07
CA MET A 84 17.51 2.53 7.63
C MET A 84 16.32 3.05 6.80
N SER A 85 15.41 3.80 7.43
CA SER A 85 14.17 4.27 6.83
C SER A 85 14.26 5.71 6.27
N CYS A 86 13.16 6.17 5.68
CA CYS A 86 12.98 7.53 5.16
C CYS A 86 13.91 7.89 3.98
N THR A 87 13.82 9.14 3.53
CA THR A 87 14.51 9.65 2.33
C THR A 87 14.20 8.79 1.11
N TYR A 88 15.19 8.17 0.49
CA TYR A 88 14.99 7.32 -0.69
C TYR A 88 14.49 5.90 -0.36
N GLY A 89 14.39 5.55 0.93
CA GLY A 89 13.92 4.25 1.41
C GLY A 89 12.40 4.22 1.64
N HIS A 90 11.99 3.58 2.73
CA HIS A 90 10.59 3.30 3.07
C HIS A 90 10.20 3.92 4.42
N THR A 91 8.90 3.96 4.72
CA THR A 91 8.40 4.37 6.04
C THR A 91 8.96 3.47 7.15
N PRO A 92 9.31 4.02 8.33
CA PRO A 92 9.82 3.23 9.45
C PRO A 92 8.81 2.17 9.95
N THR A 93 9.25 0.93 10.10
CA THR A 93 8.41 -0.18 10.61
C THR A 93 7.83 0.13 11.98
N GLU A 94 8.66 0.55 12.92
CA GLU A 94 8.28 0.84 14.31
C GLU A 94 7.28 2.00 14.38
N THR A 95 7.43 3.00 13.51
CA THR A 95 6.48 4.11 13.42
C THR A 95 5.13 3.65 12.90
N VAL A 96 5.09 2.80 11.86
CA VAL A 96 3.83 2.24 11.35
C VAL A 96 3.16 1.38 12.42
N VAL A 97 3.90 0.50 13.08
CA VAL A 97 3.36 -0.33 14.17
C VAL A 97 2.76 0.54 15.27
N ALA A 98 3.47 1.57 15.74
CA ALA A 98 2.96 2.47 16.78
C ALA A 98 1.71 3.27 16.33
N MET A 99 1.63 3.68 15.05
CA MET A 99 0.44 4.36 14.52
C MET A 99 -0.78 3.44 14.45
N LEU A 100 -0.58 2.16 14.17
CA LEU A 100 -1.64 1.18 13.98
C LEU A 100 -1.99 0.41 15.27
N GLU A 101 -1.24 0.58 16.36
CA GLU A 101 -1.46 -0.12 17.64
C GLU A 101 -2.87 0.12 18.22
N ALA A 102 -3.44 1.32 18.00
CA ALA A 102 -4.80 1.64 18.42
C ALA A 102 -5.89 1.05 17.50
N LEU A 103 -5.51 0.62 16.30
CA LEU A 103 -6.39 -0.10 15.39
C LEU A 103 -6.24 -1.58 15.72
N SER A 104 -7.34 -2.33 15.86
CA SER A 104 -7.32 -3.79 16.13
C SER A 104 -6.77 -4.64 14.95
N VAL A 105 -5.88 -4.04 14.14
CA VAL A 105 -5.24 -4.60 12.95
C VAL A 105 -3.95 -5.34 13.34
N ILE A 106 -3.33 -5.00 14.48
CA ILE A 106 -2.17 -5.72 15.02
C ILE A 106 -2.64 -6.64 16.16
N PRO A 107 -2.50 -7.97 16.05
CA PRO A 107 -2.81 -8.87 17.15
C PRO A 107 -1.86 -8.61 18.32
N SER A 108 -2.44 -8.45 19.52
CA SER A 108 -1.73 -8.24 20.80
C SER A 108 -0.80 -9.38 21.16
#